data_AF-A0A2G1Y9I9-F1
#
_entry.id   AF-A0A2G1Y9I9-F1
#
_cell.length_a   1.000
_cell.length_b   1.000
_cell.length_c   1.000
_cell.angle_alpha   90.00
_cell.angle_beta   90.00
_cell.angle_gamma   90.00
#
_symmetry.space_group_name_H-M   'P 1'
#
loop_
_entity.id
_entity.type
_entity.pdbx_description
1 polymer ?
#
loop_
_entity_poly.entity_id
_entity_poly.type
_entity_poly.pdbx_seq_one_letter_code
_entity_poly.pdbx_strand_id
1 'polypeptide(L)'
;MNLYPLKFRPILKERLWGGTKLKDVLSKEITSDITGESWELSAVPGDVSVVMNGELAGTSLQELINSRSEELLGKSVVQRFGKEFPILIKFIDAKQDLSIQLHPNNQLAKERHNSLGKTEMWYIMDADKDANLIIGFNKDVTKEEYANSLEKDTLLDLLNYEQVKEGDTFFINTGKIHAIGAGVLLAEIQQTSDITYRVFDFNRKDKAGNPRELHTDMALDAIDYDKKDDFKIAYSKAVNTIGQMVDCPYFKTNYIDLTKDLEQDVSQRDSFTIYMCIGGAVSIENDFGSASIQKGETLLVSANSNRIHLKTTRAKLLEVTI
;
A
#
# COMPACT_ATOMS: atom_id res chain seq x y z
N MET A 1 12.09 -26.10 -9.25
CA MET A 1 12.40 -24.66 -9.38
C MET A 1 12.48 -24.09 -7.98
N ASN A 2 13.51 -23.31 -7.70
CA ASN A 2 13.72 -22.72 -6.38
C ASN A 2 13.01 -21.38 -6.28
N LEU A 3 12.59 -20.98 -5.07
CA LEU A 3 11.97 -19.67 -4.83
C LEU A 3 13.07 -18.62 -4.52
N TYR A 4 13.81 -18.23 -5.56
CA TYR A 4 14.73 -17.09 -5.49
C TYR A 4 13.96 -15.77 -5.32
N PRO A 5 14.61 -14.64 -4.97
CA PRO A 5 13.94 -13.35 -4.82
C PRO A 5 13.18 -12.94 -6.10
N LEU A 6 11.86 -12.78 -5.98
CA LEU A 6 10.93 -12.61 -7.11
C LEU A 6 10.57 -11.14 -7.32
N LYS A 7 10.76 -10.66 -8.55
CA LYS A 7 10.22 -9.39 -9.03
C LYS A 7 8.98 -9.66 -9.87
N PHE A 8 8.06 -8.71 -9.88
CA PHE A 8 6.81 -8.80 -10.62
C PHE A 8 6.66 -7.63 -11.58
N ARG A 9 6.01 -7.86 -12.72
CA ARG A 9 5.66 -6.79 -13.65
C ARG A 9 4.63 -5.87 -12.97
N PRO A 10 4.91 -4.57 -12.82
CA PRO A 10 3.94 -3.64 -12.26
C PRO A 10 2.68 -3.55 -13.13
N ILE A 11 1.51 -3.52 -12.50
CA ILE A 11 0.24 -3.29 -13.19
C ILE A 11 -0.09 -1.81 -13.05
N LEU A 12 0.06 -1.07 -14.15
CA LEU A 12 -0.15 0.38 -14.19
C LEU A 12 -1.62 0.70 -14.45
N LYS A 13 -2.17 1.64 -13.69
CA LYS A 13 -3.59 2.02 -13.77
C LYS A 13 -3.76 3.50 -14.04
N GLU A 14 -4.51 3.82 -15.09
CA GLU A 14 -5.01 5.19 -15.31
C GLU A 14 -6.07 5.56 -14.26
N ARG A 15 -6.01 6.81 -13.81
CA ARG A 15 -6.94 7.42 -12.86
C ARG A 15 -7.15 8.88 -13.25
N LEU A 16 -8.36 9.41 -13.07
CA LEU A 16 -8.66 10.82 -13.40
C LEU A 16 -7.76 11.82 -12.64
N TRP A 17 -7.27 11.42 -11.48
CA TRP A 17 -6.36 12.19 -10.62
C TRP A 17 -4.88 11.87 -10.82
N GLY A 18 -4.54 10.91 -11.70
CA GLY A 18 -3.18 10.43 -11.88
C GLY A 18 -2.25 11.44 -12.55
N GLY A 19 -0.95 11.17 -12.49
CA GLY A 19 0.10 12.05 -12.97
C GLY A 19 1.25 11.35 -13.67
N THR A 20 2.43 11.96 -13.58
CA THR A 20 3.68 11.47 -14.18
C THR A 20 4.79 11.19 -13.16
N LYS A 21 4.57 11.40 -11.85
CA LYS A 21 5.60 11.17 -10.82
C LYS A 21 6.01 9.70 -10.74
N LEU A 22 5.12 8.75 -11.08
CA LEU A 22 5.51 7.34 -11.23
C LEU A 22 6.68 7.18 -12.22
N LYS A 23 6.67 7.93 -13.33
CA LYS A 23 7.78 7.95 -14.29
C LYS A 23 8.93 8.82 -13.81
N ASP A 24 8.64 10.07 -13.44
CA ASP A 24 9.67 11.09 -13.20
C ASP A 24 10.48 10.82 -11.92
N VAL A 25 9.86 10.24 -10.89
CA VAL A 25 10.48 9.97 -9.58
C VAL A 25 10.84 8.50 -9.42
N LEU A 26 10.01 7.57 -9.93
CA LEU A 26 10.18 6.12 -9.71
C LEU A 26 10.58 5.36 -10.98
N SER A 27 10.82 6.05 -12.11
CA SER A 27 11.24 5.43 -13.38
C SER A 27 10.30 4.35 -13.90
N LYS A 28 9.00 4.43 -13.59
CA LYS A 28 7.99 3.51 -14.13
C LYS A 28 7.72 3.80 -15.61
N GLU A 29 7.50 2.74 -16.38
CA GLU A 29 7.18 2.80 -17.81
C GLU A 29 5.70 3.14 -18.05
N ILE A 30 5.26 4.32 -17.61
CA ILE A 30 3.88 4.77 -17.85
C ILE A 30 3.69 5.17 -19.32
N THR A 31 2.53 4.86 -19.88
CA THR A 31 2.14 5.22 -21.26
C THR A 31 1.14 6.37 -21.31
N SER A 32 0.73 6.89 -20.15
CA SER A 32 -0.35 7.86 -19.99
C SER A 32 -0.03 8.83 -18.86
N ASP A 33 -0.25 10.13 -19.10
CA ASP A 33 0.01 11.22 -18.15
C ASP A 33 -1.03 11.30 -17.02
N ILE A 34 -1.97 10.35 -16.99
CA ILE A 34 -2.97 10.17 -15.95
C ILE A 34 -2.80 8.82 -15.25
N THR A 35 -1.59 8.24 -15.26
CA THR A 35 -1.32 6.99 -14.53
C THR A 35 -1.25 7.31 -13.05
N GLY A 36 -2.24 6.85 -12.27
CA GLY A 36 -2.36 7.17 -10.85
C GLY A 36 -1.84 6.08 -9.92
N GLU A 37 -1.81 4.82 -10.37
CA GLU A 37 -1.38 3.71 -9.52
C GLU A 37 -0.43 2.78 -10.26
N SER A 38 0.55 2.25 -9.53
CA SER A 38 1.40 1.14 -9.94
C SER A 38 1.22 0.03 -8.92
N TRP A 39 0.50 -1.04 -9.27
CA TRP A 39 0.33 -2.18 -8.39
C TRP A 39 1.55 -3.08 -8.53
N GLU A 40 2.31 -3.17 -7.45
CA GLU A 40 3.63 -3.82 -7.44
C GLU A 40 3.51 -5.31 -7.12
N LEU A 41 2.58 -5.66 -6.24
CA LEU A 41 2.30 -7.04 -5.87
C LEU A 41 0.83 -7.21 -5.50
N SER A 42 0.11 -7.99 -6.30
CA SER A 42 -1.34 -8.16 -6.23
C SER A 42 -1.74 -9.60 -6.54
N ALA A 43 -2.72 -10.10 -5.81
CA ALA A 43 -3.49 -11.29 -6.18
C ALA A 43 -4.99 -10.97 -6.38
N VAL A 44 -5.36 -9.70 -6.49
CA VAL A 44 -6.75 -9.30 -6.74
C VAL A 44 -7.22 -9.89 -8.08
N PRO A 45 -8.39 -10.54 -8.14
CA PRO A 45 -8.92 -11.11 -9.39
C PRO A 45 -8.95 -10.07 -10.53
N GLY A 46 -8.44 -10.46 -11.69
CA GLY A 46 -8.30 -9.57 -12.86
C GLY A 46 -6.98 -8.80 -12.91
N ASP A 47 -6.30 -8.63 -11.77
CA ASP A 47 -5.07 -7.85 -11.62
C ASP A 47 -4.01 -8.63 -10.81
N VAL A 48 -3.77 -9.88 -11.21
CA VAL A 48 -2.79 -10.75 -10.56
C VAL A 48 -1.39 -10.47 -11.10
N SER A 49 -0.44 -10.20 -10.21
CA SER A 49 0.96 -9.95 -10.55
C SER A 49 1.62 -11.17 -11.20
N VAL A 50 2.50 -10.92 -12.16
CA VAL A 50 3.23 -11.95 -12.91
C VAL A 50 4.73 -11.77 -12.71
N VAL A 51 5.44 -12.85 -12.38
CA VAL A 51 6.89 -12.83 -12.17
C VAL A 51 7.60 -12.37 -13.44
N MET A 52 8.60 -11.51 -13.29
CA MET A 52 9.34 -10.93 -14.42
C MET A 52 10.78 -11.42 -14.56
N ASN A 53 11.33 -12.12 -13.57
CA ASN A 53 12.74 -12.53 -13.54
C ASN A 53 12.93 -14.03 -13.32
N GLY A 54 14.06 -14.54 -13.84
CA GLY A 54 14.53 -15.92 -13.66
C GLY A 54 13.64 -16.99 -14.32
N GLU A 55 13.79 -18.25 -13.91
CA GLU A 55 13.10 -19.41 -14.49
C GLU A 55 11.57 -19.40 -14.30
N LEU A 56 11.07 -18.69 -13.29
CA LEU A 56 9.64 -18.52 -13.01
C LEU A 56 9.02 -17.33 -13.75
N ALA A 57 9.78 -16.62 -14.60
CA ALA A 57 9.24 -15.50 -15.36
C ALA A 57 8.04 -15.92 -16.22
N GLY A 58 6.95 -15.15 -16.14
CA GLY A 58 5.68 -15.47 -16.81
C GLY A 58 4.70 -16.25 -15.95
N THR A 59 5.11 -16.82 -14.81
CA THR A 59 4.20 -17.46 -13.84
C THR A 59 3.45 -16.41 -13.02
N SER A 60 2.15 -16.60 -12.82
CA SER A 60 1.35 -15.69 -11.98
C SER A 60 1.58 -15.94 -10.48
N LEU A 61 1.40 -14.91 -9.65
CA LEU A 61 1.50 -15.05 -8.19
C LEU A 61 0.52 -16.12 -7.67
N GLN A 62 -0.70 -16.16 -8.21
CA GLN A 62 -1.71 -17.13 -7.80
C GLN A 62 -1.32 -18.57 -8.16
N GLU A 63 -0.67 -18.80 -9.31
CA GLU A 63 -0.13 -20.13 -9.67
C GLU A 63 0.95 -20.59 -8.69
N LEU A 64 1.83 -19.69 -8.27
CA LEU A 64 2.85 -19.98 -7.25
C LEU A 64 2.21 -20.31 -5.91
N ILE A 65 1.22 -19.54 -5.46
CA ILE A 65 0.48 -19.83 -4.23
C ILE A 65 -0.24 -21.17 -4.32
N ASN A 66 -0.90 -21.46 -5.45
CA ASN A 66 -1.64 -22.70 -5.62
C ASN A 66 -0.77 -23.95 -5.56
N SER A 67 0.45 -23.87 -6.13
CA SER A 67 1.39 -24.98 -6.24
C SER A 67 2.37 -25.10 -5.06
N ARG A 68 2.69 -24.00 -4.37
CA ARG A 68 3.77 -23.92 -3.36
C ARG A 68 3.39 -23.00 -2.19
N SER A 69 2.14 -23.07 -1.74
CA SER A 69 1.57 -22.13 -0.74
C SER A 69 2.43 -21.94 0.50
N GLU A 70 2.81 -23.03 1.19
CA GLU A 70 3.59 -22.92 2.44
C GLU A 70 5.03 -22.48 2.19
N GLU A 71 5.66 -22.94 1.11
CA GLU A 71 7.02 -22.53 0.77
C GLU A 71 7.10 -21.04 0.44
N LEU A 72 6.09 -20.53 -0.28
CA LEU A 72 6.02 -19.13 -0.68
C LEU A 72 5.59 -18.25 0.49
N LEU A 73 4.44 -18.56 1.10
CA LEU A 73 3.76 -17.68 2.05
C LEU A 73 4.14 -17.90 3.51
N GLY A 74 4.52 -19.12 3.89
CA GLY A 74 4.68 -19.54 5.28
C GLY A 74 3.45 -20.28 5.79
N LYS A 75 3.64 -21.21 6.72
CA LYS A 75 2.57 -22.07 7.26
C LYS A 75 1.54 -21.27 8.03
N SER A 76 1.98 -20.34 8.87
CA SER A 76 1.13 -19.46 9.66
C SER A 76 0.27 -18.56 8.78
N VAL A 77 0.83 -18.06 7.67
CA VAL A 77 0.09 -17.26 6.69
C VAL A 77 -0.97 -18.11 5.99
N VAL A 78 -0.61 -19.33 5.53
CA VAL A 78 -1.57 -20.26 4.91
C VAL A 78 -2.66 -20.68 5.88
N GLN A 79 -2.35 -20.92 7.15
CA GLN A 79 -3.35 -21.26 8.16
C GLN A 79 -4.38 -20.13 8.34
N ARG A 80 -3.94 -18.88 8.25
CA ARG A 80 -4.77 -17.71 8.51
C ARG A 80 -5.56 -17.24 7.29
N PHE A 81 -4.96 -17.30 6.10
CA PHE A 81 -5.51 -16.73 4.87
C PHE A 81 -5.77 -17.76 3.77
N GLY A 82 -5.43 -19.03 4.01
CA GLY A 82 -5.58 -20.10 3.02
C GLY A 82 -4.64 -19.90 1.83
N LYS A 83 -5.21 -19.89 0.63
CA LYS A 83 -4.49 -19.66 -0.63
C LYS A 83 -4.72 -18.24 -1.19
N GLU A 84 -5.19 -17.32 -0.35
CA GLU A 84 -5.32 -15.91 -0.69
C GLU A 84 -4.04 -15.17 -0.30
N PHE A 85 -3.56 -14.29 -1.17
CA PHE A 85 -2.46 -13.39 -0.82
C PHE A 85 -3.01 -12.25 0.06
N PRO A 86 -2.47 -12.00 1.26
CA PRO A 86 -3.17 -11.19 2.27
C PRO A 86 -3.06 -9.68 2.10
N ILE A 87 -2.09 -9.19 1.31
CA ILE A 87 -1.82 -7.77 1.13
C ILE A 87 -1.68 -7.36 -0.33
N LEU A 88 -1.94 -6.08 -0.61
CA LEU A 88 -1.73 -5.43 -1.90
C LEU A 88 -0.73 -4.29 -1.72
N ILE A 89 0.29 -4.26 -2.58
CA ILE A 89 1.37 -3.27 -2.56
C ILE A 89 1.25 -2.35 -3.77
N LYS A 90 1.27 -1.03 -3.54
CA LYS A 90 1.18 -0.04 -4.62
C LYS A 90 2.13 1.12 -4.43
N PHE A 91 2.40 1.82 -5.54
CA PHE A 91 2.71 3.24 -5.52
C PHE A 91 1.52 4.03 -6.08
N ILE A 92 1.23 5.19 -5.48
CA ILE A 92 0.14 6.08 -5.86
C ILE A 92 0.70 7.47 -6.16
N ASP A 93 0.35 8.02 -7.33
CA ASP A 93 0.68 9.38 -7.78
C ASP A 93 -0.59 10.22 -7.93
N ALA A 94 -0.80 11.12 -6.97
CA ALA A 94 -1.92 12.04 -6.93
C ALA A 94 -1.54 13.39 -7.54
N LYS A 95 -1.76 13.58 -8.84
CA LYS A 95 -1.64 14.90 -9.49
C LYS A 95 -2.80 15.82 -9.12
N GLN A 96 -3.96 15.25 -8.81
CA GLN A 96 -5.14 15.93 -8.26
C GLN A 96 -5.60 15.17 -7.02
N ASP A 97 -6.47 15.80 -6.21
CA ASP A 97 -7.01 15.16 -5.01
C ASP A 97 -7.71 13.84 -5.35
N LEU A 98 -7.44 12.78 -4.61
CA LEU A 98 -8.26 11.57 -4.67
C LEU A 98 -9.61 11.83 -4.01
N SER A 99 -10.59 10.99 -4.29
CA SER A 99 -11.88 11.08 -3.60
C SER A 99 -11.72 10.97 -2.09
N ILE A 100 -12.58 11.67 -1.37
CA ILE A 100 -12.76 11.49 0.07
C ILE A 100 -13.53 10.20 0.27
N GLN A 101 -12.95 9.32 1.08
CA GLN A 101 -13.41 7.95 1.20
C GLN A 101 -13.09 7.37 2.58
N LEU A 102 -13.64 6.19 2.82
CA LEU A 102 -13.24 5.33 3.92
C LEU A 102 -13.42 3.87 3.54
N HIS A 103 -12.90 3.00 4.39
CA HIS A 103 -12.98 1.56 4.19
C HIS A 103 -13.72 0.86 5.31
N PRO A 104 -14.63 -0.09 5.00
CA PRO A 104 -15.28 -0.89 6.02
C PRO A 104 -14.29 -1.79 6.76
N ASN A 105 -14.61 -2.12 8.00
CA ASN A 105 -13.89 -3.15 8.76
C ASN A 105 -14.15 -4.55 8.18
N ASN A 106 -13.39 -5.56 8.64
CA ASN A 106 -13.53 -6.93 8.14
C ASN A 106 -14.96 -7.49 8.28
N GLN A 107 -15.65 -7.21 9.39
CA GLN A 107 -17.01 -7.71 9.62
C GLN A 107 -17.98 -7.16 8.58
N LEU A 108 -17.98 -5.83 8.39
CA LEU A 108 -18.88 -5.14 7.47
C LEU A 108 -18.53 -5.43 6.01
N ALA A 109 -17.23 -5.52 5.69
CA ALA A 109 -16.75 -5.91 4.35
C ALA A 109 -17.17 -7.34 4.00
N LYS A 110 -17.11 -8.27 4.97
CA LYS A 110 -17.53 -9.65 4.78
C LYS A 110 -19.04 -9.74 4.57
N GLU A 111 -19.81 -9.04 5.40
CA GLU A 111 -21.27 -9.03 5.34
C GLU A 111 -21.80 -8.46 4.02
N ARG A 112 -21.26 -7.32 3.57
CA ARG A 112 -21.80 -6.58 2.41
C ARG A 112 -21.17 -6.96 1.07
N HIS A 113 -19.91 -7.40 1.07
CA HIS A 113 -19.13 -7.59 -0.16
C HIS A 113 -18.45 -8.96 -0.24
N ASN A 114 -18.61 -9.82 0.78
CA ASN A 114 -17.85 -11.06 0.91
C ASN A 114 -16.32 -10.85 0.80
N SER A 115 -15.82 -9.70 1.26
CA SER A 115 -14.42 -9.27 1.11
C SER A 115 -13.74 -9.07 2.47
N LEU A 116 -12.42 -8.91 2.46
CA LEU A 116 -11.67 -8.39 3.60
C LEU A 116 -11.93 -6.89 3.76
N GLY A 117 -11.78 -6.39 4.99
CA GLY A 117 -11.61 -4.96 5.25
C GLY A 117 -10.31 -4.44 4.64
N LYS A 118 -10.11 -3.13 4.73
CA LYS A 118 -8.98 -2.46 4.07
C LYS A 118 -8.30 -1.50 5.05
N THR A 119 -7.45 -2.08 5.88
CA THR A 119 -6.45 -1.35 6.68
C THR A 119 -5.23 -1.07 5.82
N GLU A 120 -4.66 0.13 5.96
CA GLU A 120 -3.58 0.60 5.09
C GLU A 120 -2.47 1.27 5.89
N MET A 121 -1.28 1.32 5.28
CA MET A 121 -0.17 2.15 5.67
C MET A 121 0.33 2.89 4.44
N TRP A 122 0.63 4.18 4.60
CA TRP A 122 1.18 5.03 3.57
C TRP A 122 2.55 5.56 3.98
N TYR A 123 3.53 5.43 3.09
CA TYR A 123 4.83 6.08 3.20
C TYR A 123 4.95 7.14 2.10
N ILE A 124 5.21 8.40 2.48
CA ILE A 124 5.34 9.49 1.51
C ILE A 124 6.69 9.39 0.79
N MET A 125 6.64 9.13 -0.52
CA MET A 125 7.81 8.95 -1.38
C MET A 125 8.33 10.27 -1.94
N ASP A 126 7.42 11.18 -2.23
CA ASP A 126 7.66 12.54 -2.71
C ASP A 126 6.40 13.39 -2.47
N ALA A 127 6.56 14.69 -2.27
CA ALA A 127 5.44 15.60 -2.00
C ALA A 127 5.77 17.01 -2.51
N ASP A 128 4.80 17.64 -3.18
CA ASP A 128 4.88 19.07 -3.50
C ASP A 128 4.84 19.91 -2.20
N LYS A 129 5.29 21.17 -2.27
CA LYS A 129 5.47 22.04 -1.11
C LYS A 129 4.22 22.15 -0.22
N ASP A 130 3.05 22.24 -0.83
CA ASP A 130 1.77 22.44 -0.16
C ASP A 130 0.91 21.16 -0.18
N ALA A 131 1.50 20.01 -0.52
CA ALA A 131 0.79 18.74 -0.57
C ALA A 131 0.37 18.29 0.83
N ASN A 132 -0.87 17.81 0.93
CA ASN A 132 -1.49 17.38 2.16
C ASN A 132 -2.24 16.05 1.99
N LEU A 133 -2.50 15.41 3.11
CA LEU A 133 -3.49 14.35 3.22
C LEU A 133 -4.73 14.91 3.93
N ILE A 134 -5.87 14.29 3.67
CA ILE A 134 -7.03 14.40 4.54
C ILE A 134 -7.06 13.12 5.36
N ILE A 135 -7.00 13.21 6.70
CA ILE A 135 -7.03 12.05 7.58
C ILE A 135 -7.82 12.37 8.85
N GLY A 136 -8.98 11.74 8.99
CA GLY A 136 -9.88 11.90 10.13
C GLY A 136 -10.66 13.22 10.12
N PHE A 137 -11.50 13.38 11.14
CA PHE A 137 -12.21 14.63 11.41
C PHE A 137 -11.36 15.58 12.27
N ASN A 138 -11.59 16.89 12.15
CA ASN A 138 -10.89 17.91 12.94
C ASN A 138 -11.48 18.12 14.36
N LYS A 139 -12.60 17.47 14.65
CA LYS A 139 -13.30 17.39 15.94
C LYS A 139 -14.10 16.08 15.99
N ASP A 140 -14.62 15.72 17.16
CA ASP A 140 -15.63 14.66 17.23
C ASP A 140 -16.86 15.10 16.45
N VAL A 141 -17.38 14.22 15.59
CA VAL A 141 -18.52 14.47 14.72
C VAL A 141 -19.64 13.50 15.09
N THR A 142 -20.91 13.90 15.02
CA THR A 142 -22.00 12.92 15.13
C THR A 142 -22.45 12.42 13.76
N LYS A 143 -23.13 11.26 13.72
CA LYS A 143 -23.72 10.75 12.47
C LYS A 143 -24.66 11.76 11.82
N GLU A 144 -25.44 12.50 12.62
CA GLU A 144 -26.32 13.56 12.14
C GLU A 144 -25.55 14.77 11.62
N GLU A 145 -24.48 15.20 12.30
CA GLU A 145 -23.64 16.30 11.83
C GLU A 145 -22.96 15.97 10.50
N TYR A 146 -22.41 14.77 10.37
CA TYR A 146 -21.85 14.28 9.12
C TYR A 146 -22.89 14.25 7.99
N ALA A 147 -24.06 13.65 8.23
CA ALA A 147 -25.13 13.59 7.23
C ALA A 147 -25.59 14.99 6.78
N ASN A 148 -25.79 15.91 7.74
CA ASN A 148 -26.13 17.30 7.46
C ASN A 148 -25.03 18.01 6.65
N SER A 149 -23.76 17.68 6.87
CA SER A 149 -22.64 18.28 6.12
C SER A 149 -22.64 17.88 4.65
N LEU A 150 -23.08 16.66 4.33
CA LEU A 150 -23.24 16.19 2.95
C LEU A 150 -24.39 16.92 2.25
N GLU A 151 -25.54 17.08 2.92
CA GLU A 151 -26.69 17.80 2.35
C GLU A 151 -26.42 19.29 2.09
N LYS A 152 -25.52 19.89 2.89
CA LYS A 152 -25.19 21.31 2.83
C LYS A 152 -23.88 21.61 2.09
N ASP A 153 -23.22 20.61 1.50
CA ASP A 153 -21.91 20.75 0.85
C ASP A 153 -20.81 21.35 1.75
N THR A 154 -20.83 21.02 3.05
CA THR A 154 -19.89 21.54 4.07
C THR A 154 -18.99 20.45 4.67
N LEU A 155 -18.92 19.26 4.05
CA LEU A 155 -18.12 18.14 4.54
C LEU A 155 -16.66 18.55 4.81
N LEU A 156 -16.06 19.34 3.91
CA LEU A 156 -14.64 19.76 4.02
C LEU A 156 -14.34 20.52 5.32
N ASP A 157 -15.34 21.21 5.89
CA ASP A 157 -15.19 21.97 7.13
C ASP A 157 -15.02 21.06 8.36
N LEU A 158 -15.37 19.78 8.24
CA LEU A 158 -15.23 18.77 9.31
C LEU A 158 -13.91 18.01 9.24
N LEU A 159 -13.15 18.14 8.16
CA LEU A 159 -12.01 17.26 7.89
C LEU A 159 -10.71 17.82 8.47
N ASN A 160 -9.83 16.90 8.85
CA ASN A 160 -8.47 17.22 9.29
C ASN A 160 -7.48 17.13 8.11
N TYR A 161 -6.61 18.13 7.99
CA TYR A 161 -5.65 18.29 6.90
C TYR A 161 -4.23 18.19 7.44
N GLU A 162 -3.45 17.26 6.90
CA GLU A 162 -2.07 16.99 7.33
C GLU A 162 -1.10 17.31 6.21
N GLN A 163 -0.27 18.35 6.38
CA GLN A 163 0.80 18.63 5.43
C GLN A 163 1.86 17.52 5.50
N VAL A 164 2.36 17.09 4.34
CA VAL A 164 3.28 15.94 4.24
C VAL A 164 4.60 16.27 3.57
N LYS A 165 5.59 15.43 3.83
CA LYS A 165 6.92 15.46 3.22
C LYS A 165 7.49 14.05 3.10
N GLU A 166 8.55 13.87 2.30
CA GLU A 166 9.23 12.58 2.15
C GLU A 166 9.56 11.93 3.50
N GLY A 167 9.19 10.66 3.62
CA GLY A 167 9.44 9.85 4.80
C GLY A 167 8.52 10.15 5.98
N ASP A 168 7.47 10.95 5.82
CA ASP A 168 6.33 10.86 6.72
C ASP A 168 5.59 9.53 6.47
N THR A 169 4.98 8.98 7.52
CA THR A 169 4.28 7.69 7.47
C THR A 169 2.96 7.78 8.21
N PHE A 170 1.95 7.16 7.62
CA PHE A 170 0.57 7.21 8.10
C PHE A 170 -0.01 5.80 8.15
N PHE A 171 -0.77 5.50 9.20
CA PHE A 171 -1.57 4.30 9.34
C PHE A 171 -3.04 4.66 9.25
N ILE A 172 -3.77 3.97 8.39
CA ILE A 172 -5.17 4.23 8.10
C ILE A 172 -5.97 3.01 8.55
N ASN A 173 -6.54 3.09 9.76
CA ASN A 173 -7.49 2.07 10.22
C ASN A 173 -8.84 2.21 9.49
N THR A 174 -9.56 1.10 9.42
CA THR A 174 -10.89 1.05 8.82
C THR A 174 -11.85 2.01 9.53
N GLY A 175 -12.74 2.62 8.75
CA GLY A 175 -13.69 3.63 9.19
C GLY A 175 -13.15 5.06 9.25
N LYS A 176 -11.83 5.24 9.22
CA LYS A 176 -11.25 6.59 9.18
C LYS A 176 -11.52 7.24 7.82
N ILE A 177 -12.16 8.40 7.81
CA ILE A 177 -12.32 9.21 6.61
C ILE A 177 -10.95 9.74 6.16
N HIS A 178 -10.65 9.63 4.88
CA HIS A 178 -9.36 10.05 4.35
C HIS A 178 -9.40 10.37 2.85
N ALA A 179 -8.37 11.10 2.40
CA ALA A 179 -8.07 11.30 0.98
C ALA A 179 -6.57 11.60 0.82
N ILE A 180 -6.02 11.21 -0.33
CA ILE A 180 -4.67 11.62 -0.75
C ILE A 180 -4.81 12.92 -1.54
N GLY A 181 -4.21 14.01 -1.06
CA GLY A 181 -4.29 15.30 -1.73
C GLY A 181 -3.35 15.41 -2.94
N ALA A 182 -3.60 16.41 -3.76
CA ALA A 182 -2.78 16.73 -4.93
C ALA A 182 -1.30 16.95 -4.57
N GLY A 183 -0.41 16.51 -5.45
CA GLY A 183 1.04 16.63 -5.32
C GLY A 183 1.69 15.50 -4.52
N VAL A 184 0.94 14.54 -3.97
CA VAL A 184 1.48 13.42 -3.18
C VAL A 184 1.85 12.22 -4.06
N LEU A 185 3.07 11.71 -3.90
CA LEU A 185 3.48 10.37 -4.34
C LEU A 185 3.74 9.52 -3.09
N LEU A 186 3.10 8.36 -2.99
CA LEU A 186 3.26 7.48 -1.82
C LEU A 186 3.38 6.01 -2.19
N ALA A 187 3.95 5.22 -1.27
CA ALA A 187 3.86 3.78 -1.24
C ALA A 187 2.71 3.38 -0.31
N GLU A 188 1.82 2.51 -0.78
CA GLU A 188 0.67 1.99 -0.04
C GLU A 188 0.85 0.49 0.20
N ILE A 189 0.73 0.09 1.47
CA ILE A 189 0.62 -1.30 1.90
C ILE A 189 -0.77 -1.46 2.51
N GLN A 190 -1.60 -2.32 1.92
CA GLN A 190 -2.97 -2.52 2.37
C GLN A 190 -3.33 -4.00 2.42
N GLN A 191 -4.38 -4.36 3.16
CA GLN A 191 -5.03 -5.67 2.98
C GLN A 191 -5.47 -5.86 1.52
N THR A 192 -5.51 -7.10 1.03
CA THR A 192 -6.04 -7.42 -0.31
C THR A 192 -7.56 -7.18 -0.36
N SER A 193 -7.95 -5.94 -0.64
CA SER A 193 -9.32 -5.48 -0.77
C SER A 193 -9.36 -4.23 -1.67
N ASP A 194 -10.33 -4.17 -2.57
CA ASP A 194 -10.59 -2.99 -3.40
C ASP A 194 -11.88 -2.26 -2.98
N ILE A 195 -12.41 -2.59 -1.80
CA ILE A 195 -13.67 -2.02 -1.31
C ILE A 195 -13.43 -0.61 -0.76
N THR A 196 -14.09 0.36 -1.37
CA THR A 196 -13.97 1.78 -1.04
C THR A 196 -15.33 2.44 -0.99
N TYR A 197 -15.68 3.05 0.14
CA TYR A 197 -16.86 3.91 0.22
C TYR A 197 -16.45 5.35 -0.03
N ARG A 198 -16.71 5.79 -1.26
CA ARG A 198 -16.50 7.17 -1.68
C ARG A 198 -17.63 8.05 -1.18
N VAL A 199 -17.31 9.13 -0.47
CA VAL A 199 -18.31 10.03 0.10
C VAL A 199 -18.34 11.40 -0.57
N PHE A 200 -17.20 11.82 -1.13
CA PHE A 200 -17.12 13.04 -1.92
C PHE A 200 -16.03 12.94 -2.99
N ASP A 201 -16.29 13.51 -4.17
CA ASP A 201 -15.38 13.40 -5.32
C ASP A 201 -15.05 14.73 -6.00
N PHE A 202 -15.24 15.85 -5.30
CA PHE A 202 -15.00 17.19 -5.85
C PHE A 202 -15.81 17.47 -7.12
N ASN A 203 -16.99 16.86 -7.23
CA ASN A 203 -17.90 16.98 -8.39
C ASN A 203 -17.24 16.70 -9.75
N ARG A 204 -16.19 15.86 -9.76
CA ARG A 204 -15.47 15.48 -10.97
C ARG A 204 -16.31 14.58 -11.87
N LYS A 205 -16.07 14.73 -13.17
CA LYS A 205 -16.73 13.95 -14.22
C LYS A 205 -15.72 13.08 -14.94
N ASP A 206 -16.16 11.90 -15.37
CA ASP A 206 -15.39 11.02 -16.22
C ASP A 206 -15.31 11.52 -17.68
N LYS A 207 -14.62 10.77 -18.54
CA LYS A 207 -14.48 11.09 -19.97
C LYS A 207 -15.83 11.15 -20.72
N ALA A 208 -16.87 10.50 -20.18
CA ALA A 208 -18.23 10.51 -20.73
C ALA A 208 -19.12 11.62 -20.12
N GLY A 209 -18.59 12.40 -19.17
CA GLY A 209 -19.31 13.48 -18.50
C GLY A 209 -20.16 13.05 -17.30
N ASN A 210 -20.04 11.80 -16.85
CA ASN A 210 -20.79 11.27 -15.71
C ASN A 210 -20.04 11.51 -14.39
N PRO A 211 -20.72 11.87 -13.29
CA PRO A 211 -20.12 11.85 -11.96
C PRO A 211 -19.76 10.41 -11.57
N ARG A 212 -18.71 10.25 -10.76
CA ARG A 212 -18.39 8.94 -10.19
C ARG A 212 -19.37 8.58 -9.08
N GLU A 213 -19.61 7.29 -8.92
CA GLU A 213 -20.49 6.75 -7.88
C GLU A 213 -20.00 7.10 -6.47
N LEU A 214 -20.95 7.57 -5.65
CA LEU A 214 -20.80 7.83 -4.23
C LEU A 214 -21.56 6.76 -3.43
N HIS A 215 -21.06 6.46 -2.24
CA HIS A 215 -21.54 5.39 -1.35
C HIS A 215 -21.89 5.98 0.03
N THR A 216 -22.51 7.16 0.05
CA THR A 216 -22.76 7.96 1.27
C THR A 216 -23.58 7.19 2.31
N ASP A 217 -24.59 6.44 1.88
CA ASP A 217 -25.42 5.65 2.79
C ASP A 217 -24.64 4.49 3.43
N MET A 218 -23.82 3.79 2.63
CA MET A 218 -22.99 2.69 3.14
C MET A 218 -21.91 3.19 4.10
N ALA A 219 -21.36 4.38 3.83
CA ALA A 219 -20.35 5.03 4.64
C ALA A 219 -20.84 5.33 6.07
N LEU A 220 -22.11 5.66 6.25
CA LEU A 220 -22.67 6.03 7.55
C LEU A 220 -22.46 4.99 8.66
N ASP A 221 -22.43 3.70 8.30
CA ASP A 221 -22.26 2.60 9.25
C ASP A 221 -20.79 2.13 9.37
N ALA A 222 -19.93 2.64 8.49
CA ALA A 222 -18.52 2.28 8.45
C ALA A 222 -17.63 3.35 9.11
N ILE A 223 -18.09 4.60 9.18
CA ILE A 223 -17.31 5.73 9.71
C ILE A 223 -16.99 5.56 11.20
N ASP A 224 -15.72 5.83 11.54
CA ASP A 224 -15.29 6.19 12.89
C ASP A 224 -15.45 7.70 13.04
N TYR A 225 -16.39 8.10 13.90
CA TYR A 225 -16.84 9.48 14.06
C TYR A 225 -16.00 10.28 15.07
N ASP A 226 -15.17 9.60 15.85
CA ASP A 226 -14.31 10.23 16.86
C ASP A 226 -13.09 10.89 16.21
N LYS A 227 -12.66 12.03 16.76
CA LYS A 227 -11.34 12.60 16.43
C LYS A 227 -10.24 11.79 17.09
N LYS A 228 -9.38 11.16 16.27
CA LYS A 228 -8.20 10.42 16.71
C LYS A 228 -6.97 10.80 15.89
N ASP A 229 -5.97 11.36 16.58
CA ASP A 229 -4.66 11.75 16.01
C ASP A 229 -3.65 10.57 16.04
N ASP A 230 -4.15 9.35 15.82
CA ASP A 230 -3.42 8.08 15.92
C ASP A 230 -2.84 7.59 14.58
N PHE A 231 -2.91 8.43 13.56
CA PHE A 231 -2.55 8.06 12.19
C PHE A 231 -1.06 8.27 11.88
N LYS A 232 -0.37 9.25 12.48
CA LYS A 232 1.01 9.57 12.10
C LYS A 232 2.00 8.68 12.86
N ILE A 233 2.82 7.94 12.13
CA ILE A 233 3.72 6.94 12.71
C ILE A 233 5.12 7.52 12.88
N ALA A 234 5.60 7.54 14.13
CA ALA A 234 6.99 7.80 14.44
C ALA A 234 7.80 6.50 14.40
N TYR A 235 8.98 6.54 13.81
CA TYR A 235 9.86 5.38 13.69
C TYR A 235 11.33 5.82 13.64
N SER A 236 12.23 4.90 13.98
CA SER A 236 13.67 5.15 13.93
C SER A 236 14.17 5.22 12.49
N LYS A 237 14.92 6.26 12.16
CA LYS A 237 15.64 6.41 10.88
C LYS A 237 17.14 6.12 11.03
N ALA A 238 17.53 5.40 12.09
CA ALA A 238 18.92 5.08 12.36
C ALA A 238 19.51 4.18 11.26
N VAL A 239 20.66 4.60 10.74
CA VAL A 239 21.33 3.94 9.62
C VAL A 239 21.89 2.58 10.05
N ASN A 240 21.81 1.59 9.16
CA ASN A 240 22.20 0.20 9.34
C ASN A 240 21.46 -0.52 10.48
N THR A 241 20.24 -0.08 10.78
CA THR A 241 19.35 -0.72 11.75
C THR A 241 17.95 -0.89 11.15
N ILE A 242 17.18 -1.81 11.72
CA ILE A 242 15.78 -2.04 11.38
C ILE A 242 14.93 -1.19 12.33
N GLY A 243 14.24 -0.17 11.80
CA GLY A 243 13.32 0.68 12.55
C GLY A 243 11.89 0.19 12.38
N GLN A 244 11.28 -0.34 13.43
CA GLN A 244 9.87 -0.75 13.41
C GLN A 244 8.94 0.45 13.13
N MET A 245 7.96 0.25 12.25
CA MET A 245 6.96 1.26 11.89
C MET A 245 5.57 0.84 12.38
N VAL A 246 4.86 0.02 11.61
CA VAL A 246 3.52 -0.50 11.94
C VAL A 246 3.63 -1.98 12.29
N ASP A 247 3.02 -2.38 13.39
CA ASP A 247 2.74 -3.79 13.72
C ASP A 247 1.25 -3.90 14.00
N CYS A 248 0.50 -4.31 12.99
CA CYS A 248 -0.94 -4.49 13.08
C CYS A 248 -1.28 -5.95 12.83
N PRO A 249 -2.54 -6.38 13.10
CA PRO A 249 -2.92 -7.75 12.84
C PRO A 249 -2.68 -8.19 11.40
N TYR A 250 -2.66 -7.31 10.41
CA TYR A 250 -2.65 -7.70 8.99
C TYR A 250 -1.27 -7.74 8.36
N PHE A 251 -0.37 -6.88 8.81
CA PHE A 251 0.99 -6.77 8.31
C PHE A 251 1.87 -6.03 9.31
N LYS A 252 3.17 -6.26 9.19
CA LYS A 252 4.23 -5.53 9.87
C LYS A 252 5.10 -4.82 8.85
N THR A 253 5.53 -3.61 9.20
CA THR A 253 6.43 -2.82 8.36
C THR A 253 7.62 -2.30 9.15
N ASN A 254 8.79 -2.35 8.52
CA ASN A 254 10.03 -1.78 9.04
C ASN A 254 10.65 -0.84 8.02
N TYR A 255 11.28 0.24 8.50
CA TYR A 255 12.15 1.10 7.72
C TYR A 255 13.60 0.63 7.88
N ILE A 256 14.33 0.55 6.78
CA ILE A 256 15.75 0.19 6.78
C ILE A 256 16.51 1.20 5.90
N ASP A 257 17.49 1.88 6.48
CA ASP A 257 18.41 2.76 5.75
C ASP A 257 19.83 2.17 5.82
N LEU A 258 20.38 1.72 4.69
CA LEU A 258 21.64 1.00 4.60
C LEU A 258 22.73 1.84 3.93
N THR A 259 23.94 1.81 4.48
CA THR A 259 25.20 2.27 3.84
C THR A 259 26.20 1.14 3.65
N LYS A 260 25.83 -0.07 4.06
CA LYS A 260 26.63 -1.29 3.99
C LYS A 260 25.68 -2.47 3.93
N ASP A 261 26.25 -3.63 3.65
CA ASP A 261 25.51 -4.88 3.62
C ASP A 261 24.88 -5.20 4.98
N LEU A 262 23.70 -5.82 4.93
CA LEU A 262 22.98 -6.34 6.08
C LEU A 262 22.59 -7.80 5.81
N GLU A 263 22.92 -8.68 6.76
CA GLU A 263 22.50 -10.07 6.75
C GLU A 263 21.45 -10.29 7.85
N GLN A 264 20.38 -11.01 7.52
CA GLN A 264 19.29 -11.36 8.42
C GLN A 264 19.14 -12.87 8.45
N ASP A 265 19.19 -13.46 9.65
CA ASP A 265 18.70 -14.82 9.88
C ASP A 265 17.17 -14.77 9.96
N VAL A 266 16.52 -15.44 9.01
CA VAL A 266 15.07 -15.51 8.90
C VAL A 266 14.57 -16.95 8.99
N SER A 267 15.41 -17.88 9.46
CA SER A 267 15.07 -19.31 9.58
C SER A 267 13.86 -19.60 10.48
N GLN A 268 13.53 -18.68 11.39
CA GLN A 268 12.35 -18.74 12.27
C GLN A 268 11.18 -17.87 11.79
N ARG A 269 11.29 -17.20 10.65
CA ARG A 269 10.25 -16.34 10.08
C ARG A 269 9.30 -17.19 9.24
N ASP A 270 8.16 -17.56 9.81
CA ASP A 270 7.12 -18.34 9.12
C ASP A 270 6.19 -17.45 8.27
N SER A 271 6.80 -16.57 7.46
CA SER A 271 6.14 -15.54 6.66
C SER A 271 7.05 -15.12 5.51
N PHE A 272 6.47 -14.75 4.37
CA PHE A 272 7.22 -14.14 3.28
C PHE A 272 7.71 -12.73 3.67
N THR A 273 8.69 -12.20 2.93
CA THR A 273 9.22 -10.85 3.14
C THR A 273 9.15 -10.06 1.84
N ILE A 274 8.53 -8.89 1.85
CA ILE A 274 8.55 -7.95 0.72
C ILE A 274 9.51 -6.82 1.03
N TYR A 275 10.32 -6.43 0.05
CA TYR A 275 11.08 -5.19 0.08
C TYR A 275 10.58 -4.24 -0.99
N MET A 276 10.19 -3.03 -0.57
CA MET A 276 9.98 -1.89 -1.47
C MET A 276 11.22 -1.00 -1.39
N CYS A 277 11.90 -0.78 -2.51
CA CYS A 277 13.04 0.13 -2.55
C CYS A 277 12.56 1.57 -2.69
N ILE A 278 12.75 2.35 -1.64
CA ILE A 278 12.30 3.73 -1.53
C ILE A 278 13.43 4.74 -1.75
N GLY A 279 14.68 4.27 -1.84
CA GLY A 279 15.84 5.05 -2.24
C GLY A 279 17.06 4.19 -2.53
N GLY A 280 17.93 4.63 -3.44
CA GLY A 280 19.15 3.91 -3.80
C GLY A 280 18.89 2.61 -4.56
N ALA A 281 19.74 1.60 -4.35
CA ALA A 281 19.61 0.28 -4.96
C ALA A 281 20.21 -0.82 -4.07
N VAL A 282 19.63 -2.02 -4.12
CA VAL A 282 20.06 -3.17 -3.32
C VAL A 282 19.98 -4.45 -4.14
N SER A 283 20.96 -5.33 -3.95
CA SER A 283 20.86 -6.73 -4.39
C SER A 283 20.41 -7.57 -3.20
N ILE A 284 19.32 -8.30 -3.36
CA ILE A 284 18.72 -9.14 -2.33
C ILE A 284 19.03 -10.59 -2.68
N GLU A 285 19.68 -11.31 -1.78
CA GLU A 285 20.05 -12.72 -1.94
C GLU A 285 19.37 -13.57 -0.85
N ASN A 286 18.88 -14.75 -1.22
CA ASN A 286 18.47 -15.80 -0.29
C ASN A 286 19.24 -17.11 -0.58
N ASP A 287 18.79 -18.22 0.00
CA ASP A 287 19.34 -19.57 -0.20
C ASP A 287 19.38 -20.01 -1.68
N PHE A 288 18.51 -19.44 -2.52
CA PHE A 288 18.18 -19.95 -3.84
C PHE A 288 18.66 -19.07 -5.00
N GLY A 289 19.12 -17.85 -4.72
CA GLY A 289 19.60 -16.93 -5.74
C GLY A 289 19.56 -15.49 -5.29
N SER A 290 19.63 -14.57 -6.25
CA SER A 290 19.56 -13.13 -5.99
C SER A 290 18.82 -12.37 -7.09
N ALA A 291 18.28 -11.21 -6.73
CA ALA A 291 17.79 -10.22 -7.67
C ALA A 291 18.00 -8.82 -7.10
N SER A 292 18.14 -7.83 -7.99
CA SER A 292 18.36 -6.44 -7.59
C SER A 292 17.11 -5.58 -7.83
N ILE A 293 16.91 -4.64 -6.91
CA ILE A 293 15.89 -3.60 -7.01
C ILE A 293 16.52 -2.22 -6.79
N GLN A 294 15.98 -1.22 -7.48
CA GLN A 294 16.30 0.19 -7.28
C GLN A 294 15.07 0.97 -6.81
N LYS A 295 15.25 2.26 -6.44
CA LYS A 295 14.14 3.14 -6.03
C LYS A 295 12.95 3.00 -7.00
N GLY A 296 11.77 2.73 -6.43
CA GLY A 296 10.55 2.52 -7.19
C GLY A 296 10.27 1.07 -7.57
N GLU A 297 11.11 0.11 -7.19
CA GLU A 297 10.88 -1.31 -7.45
C GLU A 297 10.60 -2.10 -6.17
N THR A 298 9.87 -3.21 -6.34
CA THR A 298 9.44 -4.10 -5.25
C THR A 298 9.90 -5.53 -5.54
N LEU A 299 10.20 -6.29 -4.50
CA LEU A 299 10.64 -7.69 -4.58
C LEU A 299 10.07 -8.50 -3.41
N LEU A 300 9.72 -9.76 -3.67
CA LEU A 300 9.27 -10.73 -2.67
C LEU A 300 10.33 -11.82 -2.46
N VAL A 301 10.64 -12.10 -1.20
CA VAL A 301 11.43 -13.25 -0.74
C VAL A 301 10.48 -14.24 -0.07
N SER A 302 10.54 -15.50 -0.49
CA SER A 302 9.67 -16.58 0.00
C SER A 302 9.96 -16.98 1.44
N ALA A 303 8.93 -17.47 2.13
CA ALA A 303 8.99 -17.89 3.53
C ALA A 303 9.94 -19.08 3.78
N ASN A 304 10.25 -19.90 2.77
CA ASN A 304 11.20 -21.01 2.90
C ASN A 304 12.68 -20.58 2.89
N SER A 305 12.97 -19.28 2.90
CA SER A 305 14.33 -18.75 3.01
C SER A 305 14.82 -18.84 4.46
N ASN A 306 16.08 -19.23 4.67
CA ASN A 306 16.71 -19.21 5.99
C ASN A 306 17.49 -17.93 6.25
N ARG A 307 17.94 -17.27 5.17
CA ARG A 307 18.74 -16.06 5.24
C ARG A 307 18.32 -15.06 4.18
N ILE A 308 18.47 -13.78 4.51
CA ILE A 308 18.36 -12.68 3.55
C ILE A 308 19.63 -11.84 3.66
N HIS A 309 20.32 -11.64 2.54
CA HIS A 309 21.49 -10.77 2.46
C HIS A 309 21.18 -9.59 1.54
N LEU A 310 21.10 -8.41 2.14
CA LEU A 310 20.90 -7.14 1.48
C LEU A 310 22.26 -6.52 1.17
N LYS A 311 22.70 -6.60 -0.09
CA LYS A 311 24.00 -6.08 -0.55
C LYS A 311 23.83 -4.71 -1.18
N THR A 312 24.49 -3.69 -0.63
CA THR A 312 24.33 -2.30 -1.10
C THR A 312 25.45 -1.36 -0.64
N THR A 313 25.72 -0.33 -1.43
CA THR A 313 26.48 0.86 -1.00
C THR A 313 25.58 1.93 -0.39
N ARG A 314 24.32 2.02 -0.86
CA ARG A 314 23.27 2.90 -0.31
C ARG A 314 21.89 2.42 -0.74
N ALA A 315 21.01 2.12 0.22
CA ALA A 315 19.61 1.83 -0.03
C ALA A 315 18.72 2.29 1.12
N LYS A 316 17.48 2.66 0.81
CA LYS A 316 16.39 2.81 1.77
C LYS A 316 15.29 1.83 1.37
N LEU A 317 14.77 1.07 2.33
CA LEU A 317 13.81 0.00 2.11
C LEU A 317 12.65 0.11 3.09
N LEU A 318 11.45 -0.24 2.61
CA LEU A 318 10.38 -0.73 3.47
C LEU A 318 10.43 -2.25 3.42
N GLU A 319 10.60 -2.90 4.57
CA GLU A 319 10.43 -4.34 4.73
C GLU A 319 9.00 -4.59 5.21
N VAL A 320 8.29 -5.53 4.58
CA VAL A 320 6.91 -5.90 4.91
C VAL A 320 6.83 -7.40 5.15
N THR A 321 6.21 -7.79 6.26
CA THR A 321 5.88 -9.19 6.59
C THR A 321 4.43 -9.29 7.08
N ILE A 322 3.92 -10.52 7.24
CA ILE A 322 2.61 -10.82 7.80
C ILE A 322 2.73 -11.35 9.23
#